data_AF-A0A7C3EWJ9-F1
#
_entry.id   AF-A0A7C3EWJ9-F1
#
_cell.length_a   1.000
_cell.length_b   1.000
_cell.length_c   1.000
_cell.angle_alpha   90.00
_cell.angle_beta   90.00
_cell.angle_gamma   90.00
#
_symmetry.space_group_name_H-M   'P 1'
#
loop_
_entity.id
_entity.type
_entity.pdbx_description
1 polymer ?
#
loop_
_entity_poly.entity_id
_entity_poly.type
_entity_poly.pdbx_seq_one_letter_code
_entity_poly.pdbx_strand_id
1 'polypeptide(L)'
;MNYLNKEMLKKTLKIALPPLLIVLSPVLFFYFVFFERILPNTYVNNISIGGLTEEEAQKRLFQEVKIPEEITILIKNQEIKIKPEDFELKYDFEETAKTAYFKKEEKPLENLKSIYQKTLVTPIFNYDKEKLEKIIEEIAIKTEEKGQKPQA
;
A
#
# COMPACT_ATOMS: atom_id res chain seq x y z
N MET A 1 44.45 16.66 -26.21
CA MET A 1 43.63 17.67 -25.46
C MET A 1 44.57 18.76 -24.95
N ASN A 2 44.51 19.98 -25.50
CA ASN A 2 45.46 21.07 -25.20
C ASN A 2 45.35 21.58 -23.76
N TYR A 3 46.47 22.08 -23.20
CA TYR A 3 46.59 22.60 -21.83
C TYR A 3 45.53 23.67 -21.49
N LEU A 4 45.29 24.60 -22.41
CA LEU A 4 44.25 25.62 -22.31
C LEU A 4 42.84 25.02 -22.10
N ASN A 5 42.56 23.87 -22.71
CA ASN A 5 41.26 23.21 -22.59
C ASN A 5 41.08 22.55 -21.20
N LYS A 6 42.18 22.15 -20.54
CA LYS A 6 42.15 21.61 -19.18
C LYS A 6 41.90 22.70 -18.14
N GLU A 7 42.52 23.88 -18.28
CA GLU A 7 42.30 25.02 -17.38
C GLU A 7 40.86 25.56 -17.47
N MET A 8 40.35 25.71 -18.70
CA MET A 8 38.96 26.11 -18.94
C MET A 8 37.97 25.10 -18.36
N LEU A 9 38.21 23.79 -18.56
CA LEU A 9 37.37 22.72 -17.98
C LEU A 9 37.34 22.76 -16.44
N LYS A 10 38.50 22.95 -15.78
CA LYS A 10 38.57 23.07 -14.32
C LYS A 10 37.78 24.29 -13.82
N LYS A 11 37.86 25.42 -14.52
CA LYS A 11 37.14 26.65 -14.15
C LYS A 11 35.62 26.47 -14.31
N THR A 12 35.19 25.86 -15.40
CA THR A 12 33.77 25.53 -15.63
C THR A 12 33.24 24.55 -14.59
N LEU A 13 34.00 23.49 -14.26
CA LEU A 13 33.62 22.54 -13.21
C LEU A 13 33.49 23.21 -11.84
N LYS A 14 34.44 24.08 -11.46
CA LYS A 14 34.37 24.81 -10.17
C LYS A 14 33.12 25.69 -10.04
N ILE A 15 32.59 26.20 -11.14
CA ILE A 15 31.42 27.09 -11.16
C ILE A 15 30.12 26.27 -11.25
N ALA A 16 30.08 25.24 -12.08
CA ALA A 16 28.87 24.47 -12.36
C ALA A 16 28.59 23.36 -11.33
N LEU A 17 29.63 22.82 -10.68
CA LEU A 17 29.49 21.67 -9.77
C LEU A 17 28.78 22.02 -8.45
N PRO A 18 29.07 23.14 -7.75
CA PRO A 18 28.39 23.46 -6.49
C PRO A 18 26.85 23.56 -6.59
N PRO A 19 26.25 24.30 -7.55
CA PRO A 19 24.80 24.36 -7.66
C PRO A 19 24.18 23.01 -8.03
N LEU A 20 24.87 22.21 -8.84
CA LEU A 20 24.43 20.85 -9.17
C LEU A 20 24.38 19.96 -7.92
N LEU A 21 25.41 20.02 -7.06
CA LEU A 21 25.46 19.26 -5.81
C LEU A 21 24.36 19.71 -4.83
N ILE A 22 24.07 21.01 -4.76
CA ILE A 22 22.99 21.55 -3.91
C ILE A 22 21.63 20.99 -4.33
N VAL A 23 21.36 20.88 -5.64
CA VAL A 23 20.09 20.34 -6.14
C VAL A 23 20.00 18.82 -5.98
N LEU A 24 21.10 18.09 -6.18
CA LEU A 24 21.11 16.63 -6.08
C LEU A 24 21.14 16.14 -4.63
N SER A 25 21.69 16.91 -3.69
CA SER A 25 21.86 16.50 -2.29
C SER A 25 20.54 16.08 -1.62
N PRO A 26 19.42 16.83 -1.73
CA PRO A 26 18.14 16.41 -1.15
C PRO A 26 17.59 15.11 -1.74
N VAL A 27 17.77 14.89 -3.05
CA VAL A 27 17.31 13.67 -3.73
C VAL A 27 18.11 12.47 -3.24
N LEU A 28 19.44 12.59 -3.18
CA LEU A 28 20.31 11.53 -2.66
C LEU A 28 20.03 11.27 -1.17
N PHE A 29 19.83 12.31 -0.38
CA PHE A 29 19.48 12.20 1.03
C PHE A 29 18.15 11.48 1.23
N PHE A 30 17.13 11.79 0.43
CA PHE A 30 15.85 11.08 0.44
C PHE A 30 16.06 9.58 0.21
N TYR A 31 16.77 9.20 -0.85
CA TYR A 31 17.02 7.79 -1.15
C TYR A 31 17.89 7.09 -0.10
N PHE A 32 18.82 7.82 0.52
CA PHE A 32 19.62 7.30 1.62
C PHE A 32 18.77 7.01 2.87
N VAL A 33 17.90 7.95 3.26
CA VAL A 33 17.01 7.79 4.42
C VAL A 33 16.02 6.66 4.20
N PHE A 34 15.47 6.51 2.98
CA PHE A 34 14.45 5.51 2.66
C PHE A 34 14.99 4.25 1.96
N PHE A 35 16.30 3.98 2.07
CA PHE A 35 16.91 2.83 1.43
C PHE A 35 16.32 1.50 1.94
N GLU A 36 16.20 1.33 3.26
CA GLU A 36 15.61 0.15 3.92
C GLU A 36 14.22 0.43 4.51
N ARG A 37 13.59 1.52 4.10
CA ARG A 37 12.29 1.95 4.64
C ARG A 37 11.25 2.06 3.55
N ILE A 38 9.99 1.94 3.94
CA ILE A 38 8.82 2.25 3.13
C ILE A 38 8.80 3.77 2.90
N LEU A 39 8.40 4.19 1.70
CA LEU A 39 8.27 5.61 1.36
C LEU A 39 7.41 6.37 2.39
N PRO A 40 7.73 7.65 2.68
CA PRO A 40 6.95 8.44 3.63
C PRO A 40 5.49 8.58 3.16
N ASN A 41 4.60 8.93 4.09
CA ASN A 41 3.16 9.07 3.81
C ASN A 41 2.53 7.85 3.13
N THR A 42 3.04 6.65 3.40
CA THR A 42 2.43 5.39 2.97
C THR A 42 1.50 4.85 4.04
N TYR A 43 0.30 4.45 3.62
CA TYR A 43 -0.76 3.99 4.51
C TYR A 43 -1.39 2.71 3.96
N VAL A 44 -1.78 1.84 4.89
CA VAL A 44 -2.69 0.72 4.65
C VAL A 44 -3.97 1.04 5.41
N ASN A 45 -5.06 1.26 4.67
CA ASN A 45 -6.27 1.90 5.20
C ASN A 45 -5.93 3.21 5.92
N ASN A 46 -6.16 3.30 7.24
CA ASN A 46 -5.88 4.46 8.07
C ASN A 46 -4.60 4.30 8.92
N ILE A 47 -3.85 3.20 8.75
CA ILE A 47 -2.64 2.91 9.52
C ILE A 47 -1.43 3.42 8.74
N SER A 48 -0.63 4.29 9.38
CA SER A 48 0.59 4.81 8.79
C SER A 48 1.74 3.80 8.92
N ILE A 49 2.35 3.46 7.79
CA ILE A 49 3.51 2.56 7.72
C ILE A 49 4.71 3.20 7.01
N GLY A 50 4.56 4.41 6.49
CA GLY A 50 5.65 5.13 5.82
C GLY A 50 6.80 5.44 6.77
N GLY A 51 8.03 5.28 6.29
CA GLY A 51 9.25 5.46 7.07
C GLY A 51 9.60 4.29 7.99
N LEU A 52 8.77 3.26 8.09
CA LEU A 52 9.11 2.02 8.80
C LEU A 52 9.91 1.09 7.88
N THR A 53 10.70 0.18 8.47
CA THR A 53 11.19 -1.01 7.75
C THR A 53 10.04 -1.97 7.43
N GLU A 54 10.26 -2.93 6.55
CA GLU A 54 9.27 -3.97 6.23
C GLU A 54 8.79 -4.72 7.50
N GLU A 55 9.71 -5.16 8.34
CA GLU A 55 9.41 -5.84 9.60
C GLU A 55 8.64 -4.96 10.61
N GLU A 56 9.05 -3.70 10.74
CA GLU A 56 8.37 -2.72 11.60
C GLU A 56 6.93 -2.47 11.12
N ALA A 57 6.73 -2.39 9.80
CA ALA A 57 5.43 -2.22 9.19
C ALA A 57 4.55 -3.45 9.38
N GLN A 58 5.07 -4.67 9.17
CA GLN A 58 4.35 -5.91 9.43
C GLN A 58 3.87 -5.96 10.88
N LYS A 59 4.75 -5.67 11.84
CA LYS A 59 4.41 -5.64 13.26
C LYS A 59 3.36 -4.57 13.57
N ARG A 60 3.49 -3.38 12.99
CA ARG A 60 2.52 -2.29 13.15
C ARG A 60 1.14 -2.69 12.64
N LEU A 61 1.06 -3.29 11.45
CA LEU A 61 -0.20 -3.76 10.88
C LEU A 61 -0.82 -4.87 11.74
N PHE A 62 -0.03 -5.85 12.18
CA PHE A 62 -0.50 -6.90 13.08
C PHE A 62 -1.11 -6.35 14.39
N GLN A 63 -0.53 -5.28 14.93
CA GLN A 63 -0.99 -4.68 16.19
C GLN A 63 -2.24 -3.79 16.03
N GLU A 64 -2.38 -3.09 14.89
CA GLU A 64 -3.41 -2.06 14.72
C GLU A 64 -4.58 -2.48 13.84
N VAL A 65 -4.40 -3.47 12.96
CA VAL A 65 -5.49 -3.96 12.12
C VAL A 65 -6.51 -4.67 12.99
N LYS A 66 -7.76 -4.24 12.87
CA LYS A 66 -8.93 -4.90 13.45
C LYS A 66 -9.71 -5.55 12.34
N ILE A 67 -9.76 -6.88 12.35
CA ILE A 67 -10.66 -7.63 11.47
C ILE A 67 -12.08 -7.40 12.01
N PRO A 68 -13.04 -6.96 11.17
CA PRO A 68 -14.41 -6.77 11.62
C PRO A 68 -15.01 -8.12 12.05
N GLU A 69 -15.80 -8.11 13.11
CA GLU A 69 -16.53 -9.32 13.55
C GLU A 69 -17.58 -9.75 12.52
N GLU A 70 -18.09 -8.79 11.74
CA GLU A 70 -19.20 -9.00 10.82
C GLU A 70 -19.08 -8.08 9.59
N ILE A 71 -19.37 -8.63 8.42
CA ILE A 71 -19.52 -7.92 7.16
C ILE A 71 -21.01 -7.87 6.84
N THR A 72 -21.53 -6.65 6.69
CA THR A 72 -22.93 -6.42 6.37
C THR A 72 -23.11 -6.14 4.89
N ILE A 73 -23.95 -6.92 4.22
CA ILE A 73 -24.31 -6.78 2.81
C ILE A 73 -25.79 -6.42 2.71
N LEU A 74 -26.12 -5.43 1.90
CA LEU A 74 -27.49 -5.01 1.63
C LEU A 74 -27.93 -5.48 0.24
N ILE A 75 -28.89 -6.40 0.19
CA ILE A 75 -29.44 -6.94 -1.07
C ILE A 75 -30.97 -6.84 -1.04
N LYS A 76 -31.59 -6.13 -1.99
CA LYS A 76 -33.06 -5.96 -2.09
C LYS A 76 -33.72 -5.59 -0.75
N ASN A 77 -33.15 -4.62 -0.04
CA ASN A 77 -33.56 -4.17 1.31
C ASN A 77 -33.44 -5.23 2.43
N GLN A 78 -32.71 -6.32 2.20
CA GLN A 78 -32.36 -7.29 3.22
C GLN A 78 -30.92 -7.07 3.67
N GLU A 79 -30.73 -7.03 4.98
CA GLU A 79 -29.42 -7.00 5.62
C GLU A 79 -28.94 -8.44 5.84
N ILE A 80 -27.81 -8.78 5.25
CA ILE A 80 -27.16 -10.08 5.37
C ILE A 80 -25.84 -9.87 6.06
N LYS A 81 -25.63 -10.63 7.12
CA LYS A 81 -24.47 -10.55 7.98
C LYS A 81 -23.61 -11.79 7.78
N ILE A 82 -22.36 -11.60 7.40
CA ILE A 82 -21.39 -12.68 7.17
C ILE A 82 -20.23 -12.47 8.13
N LYS A 83 -19.81 -13.52 8.83
CA LYS A 83 -18.60 -13.44 9.66
C LYS A 83 -17.38 -13.76 8.81
N PRO A 84 -16.32 -12.95 8.84
CA PRO A 84 -15.07 -13.27 8.15
C PRO A 84 -14.48 -14.64 8.52
N GLU A 85 -14.77 -15.11 9.73
CA GLU A 85 -14.39 -16.42 10.25
C GLU A 85 -15.01 -17.58 9.45
N ASP A 86 -16.22 -17.40 8.90
CA ASP A 86 -16.96 -18.44 8.18
C ASP A 86 -16.25 -18.87 6.88
N PHE A 87 -15.45 -17.98 6.30
CA PHE A 87 -14.64 -18.22 5.10
C PHE A 87 -13.14 -18.05 5.36
N GLU A 88 -12.72 -18.17 6.63
CA GLU A 88 -11.34 -18.11 7.08
C GLU A 88 -10.53 -16.91 6.55
N LEU A 89 -11.14 -15.71 6.56
CA LEU A 89 -10.43 -14.50 6.16
C LEU A 89 -9.21 -14.27 7.06
N LYS A 90 -8.03 -14.20 6.45
CA LYS A 90 -6.77 -13.89 7.10
C LYS A 90 -6.13 -12.71 6.39
N TYR A 91 -5.67 -11.75 7.18
CA TYR A 91 -4.88 -10.65 6.68
C TYR A 91 -3.45 -11.12 6.43
N ASP A 92 -2.90 -10.85 5.25
CA ASP A 92 -1.51 -11.13 4.93
C ASP A 92 -0.63 -9.90 5.23
N PHE A 93 -0.18 -9.80 6.48
CA PHE A 93 0.59 -8.64 6.95
C PHE A 93 1.97 -8.56 6.32
N GLU A 94 2.58 -9.73 6.06
CA GLU A 94 3.90 -9.85 5.47
C GLU A 94 3.84 -9.37 4.01
N GLU A 95 2.98 -9.97 3.19
CA GLU A 95 2.90 -9.61 1.78
C GLU A 95 2.41 -8.16 1.59
N THR A 96 1.54 -7.66 2.47
CA THR A 96 1.14 -6.24 2.45
C THR A 96 2.34 -5.32 2.73
N ALA A 97 3.11 -5.58 3.80
CA ALA A 97 4.26 -4.75 4.17
C ALA A 97 5.34 -4.79 3.08
N LYS A 98 5.59 -5.97 2.53
CA LYS A 98 6.49 -6.22 1.42
C LYS A 98 6.08 -5.47 0.15
N THR A 99 4.80 -5.52 -0.22
CA THR A 99 4.25 -4.75 -1.34
C THR A 99 4.44 -3.25 -1.14
N ALA A 100 4.22 -2.75 0.07
CA ALA A 100 4.46 -1.34 0.40
C ALA A 100 5.95 -0.96 0.28
N TYR A 101 6.85 -1.85 0.69
CA TYR A 101 8.30 -1.66 0.62
C TYR A 101 8.83 -1.59 -0.81
N PHE A 102 8.42 -2.54 -1.66
CA PHE A 102 8.89 -2.65 -3.05
C PHE A 102 8.29 -1.62 -4.00
N LYS A 103 7.22 -0.91 -3.61
CA LYS A 103 6.57 0.12 -4.45
C LYS A 103 7.51 1.21 -4.95
N LYS A 104 8.60 1.49 -4.22
CA LYS A 104 9.63 2.47 -4.62
C LYS A 104 10.42 2.05 -5.87
N GLU A 105 10.42 0.76 -6.22
CA GLU A 105 11.14 0.23 -7.37
C GLU A 105 10.37 0.46 -8.68
N GLU A 106 9.04 0.55 -8.62
CA GLU A 106 8.19 0.72 -9.81
C GLU A 106 8.43 2.07 -10.50
N LYS A 107 8.52 3.15 -9.72
CA LYS A 107 8.58 4.52 -10.25
C LYS A 107 9.51 5.45 -9.46
N PRO A 108 10.84 5.32 -9.61
CA PRO A 108 11.82 6.11 -8.86
C PRO A 108 11.59 7.63 -8.90
N LEU A 109 11.28 8.19 -10.08
CA LEU A 109 11.05 9.63 -10.18
C LEU A 109 9.77 10.09 -9.48
N GLU A 110 8.76 9.23 -9.39
CA GLU A 110 7.50 9.54 -8.71
C GLU A 110 7.59 9.37 -7.20
N ASN A 111 8.58 8.63 -6.68
CA ASN A 111 8.77 8.42 -5.24
C ASN A 111 8.89 9.72 -4.45
N LEU A 112 9.48 10.77 -5.02
CA LEU A 112 9.61 12.07 -4.34
C LEU A 112 8.23 12.70 -4.01
N LYS A 113 7.19 12.36 -4.76
CA LYS A 113 5.82 12.82 -4.48
C LYS A 113 5.33 12.33 -3.13
N SER A 114 5.83 11.19 -2.64
CA SER A 114 5.47 10.63 -1.33
C SER A 114 5.80 11.56 -0.16
N ILE A 115 6.65 12.58 -0.34
CA ILE A 115 6.94 13.59 0.69
C ILE A 115 5.70 14.43 1.01
N TYR A 116 4.80 14.64 0.04
CA TYR A 116 3.62 15.50 0.18
C TYR A 116 2.31 14.84 -0.26
N GLN A 117 2.36 13.69 -0.94
CA GLN A 117 1.20 12.92 -1.37
C GLN A 117 1.08 11.63 -0.56
N LYS A 118 -0.16 11.31 -0.17
CA LYS A 118 -0.47 10.02 0.45
C LYS A 118 -0.35 8.91 -0.58
N THR A 119 0.34 7.84 -0.19
CA THR A 119 0.39 6.59 -0.93
C THR A 119 -0.48 5.58 -0.21
N LEU A 120 -1.52 5.09 -0.88
CA LEU A 120 -2.36 4.02 -0.35
C LEU A 120 -1.84 2.67 -0.87
N VAL A 121 -1.76 1.71 0.05
CA VAL A 121 -1.43 0.31 -0.23
C VAL A 121 -2.67 -0.51 0.07
N THR A 122 -3.09 -1.29 -0.92
CA THR A 122 -4.23 -2.18 -0.77
C THR A 122 -3.84 -3.33 0.16
N PRO A 123 -4.61 -3.59 1.22
CA PRO A 123 -4.40 -4.76 2.07
C PRO A 123 -4.52 -6.06 1.29
N ILE A 124 -3.64 -7.02 1.57
CA ILE A 124 -3.69 -8.36 0.98
C ILE A 124 -4.38 -9.31 1.96
N PHE A 125 -5.29 -10.12 1.43
CA PHE A 125 -6.08 -11.06 2.20
C PHE A 125 -6.02 -12.45 1.58
N ASN A 126 -5.98 -13.45 2.45
CA ASN A 126 -6.16 -14.84 2.11
C ASN A 126 -7.50 -15.31 2.67
N TYR A 127 -8.19 -16.19 1.96
CA TYR A 127 -9.47 -16.73 2.38
C TYR A 127 -9.76 -18.06 1.69
N ASP A 128 -10.68 -18.83 2.28
CA ASP A 128 -11.17 -20.07 1.69
C ASP A 128 -12.24 -19.76 0.63
N LYS A 129 -11.89 -19.96 -0.64
CA LYS A 129 -12.78 -19.69 -1.78
C LYS A 129 -14.00 -20.59 -1.79
N GLU A 130 -13.85 -21.87 -1.47
CA GLU A 130 -14.96 -22.83 -1.50
C GLU A 130 -15.98 -22.51 -0.41
N LYS A 131 -15.52 -22.11 0.78
CA LYS A 131 -16.42 -21.66 1.86
C LYS A 131 -17.14 -20.38 1.50
N LEU A 132 -16.43 -19.40 0.93
CA LEU A 132 -17.04 -18.15 0.49
C LEU A 132 -18.09 -18.37 -0.60
N GLU A 133 -17.80 -19.23 -1.59
CA GLU A 133 -18.74 -19.59 -2.67
C GLU A 133 -20.02 -20.22 -2.11
N LYS A 134 -19.90 -21.18 -1.18
CA LYS A 134 -21.07 -21.77 -0.50
C LYS A 134 -21.92 -20.74 0.22
N ILE A 135 -21.30 -19.79 0.93
CA ILE A 135 -22.02 -18.70 1.61
C ILE A 135 -22.77 -17.83 0.59
N ILE A 136 -22.13 -17.50 -0.53
CA ILE A 136 -22.76 -16.70 -1.60
C ILE A 136 -23.94 -17.45 -2.24
N GLU A 137 -23.81 -18.75 -2.49
CA GLU A 137 -24.88 -19.60 -3.02
C GLU A 137 -26.09 -19.66 -2.06
N GLU A 138 -25.85 -19.88 -0.77
CA GLU A 138 -26.92 -19.85 0.24
C GLU A 138 -27.64 -18.51 0.30
N ILE A 139 -26.90 -17.41 0.16
CA ILE A 139 -27.46 -16.05 0.13
C ILE A 139 -28.34 -15.86 -1.11
N ALA A 140 -27.88 -16.33 -2.28
CA ALA A 140 -28.62 -16.24 -3.53
C ALA A 140 -29.97 -16.99 -3.41
N ILE A 141 -29.95 -18.24 -2.94
CA ILE A 141 -31.15 -19.07 -2.74
C ILE A 141 -32.13 -18.38 -1.77
N LYS A 142 -31.65 -17.95 -0.59
CA LYS A 142 -32.49 -17.26 0.42
C LYS A 142 -33.13 -15.97 -0.13
N THR A 143 -32.44 -15.29 -1.04
CA THR A 143 -32.92 -14.04 -1.66
C THR A 143 -33.94 -14.30 -2.75
N GLU A 144 -33.78 -15.38 -3.53
CA GLU A 144 -34.74 -15.79 -4.56
C GLU A 144 -36.03 -16.34 -3.96
N GLU A 145 -35.95 -17.20 -2.94
CA GLU A 145 -37.11 -17.78 -2.25
C GLU A 145 -37.98 -16.72 -1.57
N LYS A 146 -37.37 -15.67 -0.99
CA LYS A 146 -38.11 -14.54 -0.41
C LYS A 146 -38.70 -13.59 -1.46
N GLY A 147 -38.15 -13.56 -2.67
CA GLY A 147 -38.71 -12.79 -3.80
C GLY A 147 -39.97 -13.41 -4.41
N GLN A 148 -40.25 -14.69 -4.12
CA GLN A 148 -41.40 -15.43 -4.66
C GLN A 148 -42.63 -15.48 -3.75
N LYS A 149 -42.56 -15.05 -2.48
CA LYS A 149 -43.76 -14.97 -1.63
C LYS A 149 -44.51 -13.65 -1.89
N PRO A 150 -45.74 -13.68 -2.43
CA PRO A 150 -46.58 -12.48 -2.49
C PRO A 150 -46.86 -12.03 -1.07
N GLN A 151 -46.72 -10.72 -0.81
CA GLN A 151 -47.34 -10.09 0.34
C GLN A 151 -48.86 -10.31 0.20
N ALA A 152 -49.41 -11.15 1.08
CA ALA A 152 -50.85 -11.32 1.23
C ALA A 152 -51.41 -10.25 2.17
#